data_AF-Q21PP1-F1
#
_entry.id   AF-Q21PP1-F1
#
_cell.length_a   1.000
_cell.length_b   1.000
_cell.length_c   1.000
_cell.angle_alpha   90.00
_cell.angle_beta   90.00
_cell.angle_gamma   90.00
#
_symmetry.space_group_name_H-M   'P 1'
#
loop_
_entity.id
_entity.type
_entity.pdbx_description
1 polymer ?
#
loop_
_entity_poly.entity_id
_entity_poly.type
_entity_poly.pdbx_seq_one_letter_code
_entity_poly.pdbx_strand_id
1 'polypeptide(L)'
;MLNKFTKTVAASALLGLSITANAGLFEFSYLFQDGSSVTGSLTGDANGLYIENVDNVSVQFNGVELSTQLWDVAFVPSGTGVNGDWWDNRIDGIVSFDASLNNFLFINSDYPTDYNFSAYFYMINDNGYNNAVVYNTSNSASDGPINSNAWSIAEVSVPEPGTLGLLGLGLLGVVASRRKLNKA
;
A
#
# COMPACT_ATOMS: atom_id res chain seq x y z
N MET A 1 30.02 -63.65 -0.08
CA MET A 1 30.11 -62.38 -0.82
C MET A 1 28.78 -62.14 -1.51
N LEU A 2 27.97 -61.18 -1.04
CA LEU A 2 26.89 -60.59 -1.85
C LEU A 2 26.60 -59.18 -1.32
N ASN A 3 26.54 -58.24 -2.27
CA ASN A 3 26.78 -56.81 -2.11
C ASN A 3 25.80 -56.06 -1.23
N LYS A 4 26.37 -55.13 -0.44
CA LYS A 4 25.69 -53.97 0.14
C LYS A 4 25.18 -53.07 -0.99
N PHE A 5 23.86 -52.89 -1.12
CA PHE A 5 23.27 -51.84 -1.95
C PHE A 5 22.46 -50.89 -1.09
N THR A 6 23.10 -49.75 -0.85
CA THR A 6 22.69 -48.55 -0.12
C THR A 6 21.39 -47.98 -0.69
N LYS A 7 20.34 -47.88 0.13
CA LYS A 7 19.15 -47.08 -0.17
C LYS A 7 19.29 -45.72 0.51
N THR A 8 19.94 -44.77 -0.16
CA THR A 8 19.96 -43.36 0.25
C THR A 8 18.69 -42.70 -0.27
N VAL A 9 17.70 -42.48 0.59
CA VAL A 9 16.53 -41.64 0.26
C VAL A 9 16.95 -40.19 0.44
N ALA A 10 17.21 -39.50 -0.67
CA ALA A 10 17.42 -38.06 -0.69
C ALA A 10 16.07 -37.35 -0.53
N ALA A 11 15.74 -36.95 0.70
CA ALA A 11 14.67 -36.00 0.96
C ALA A 11 15.21 -34.58 0.77
N SER A 12 15.24 -34.11 -0.48
CA SER A 12 15.49 -32.69 -0.78
C SER A 12 14.26 -31.90 -0.36
N ALA A 13 14.27 -31.38 0.87
CA ALA A 13 13.32 -30.36 1.28
C ALA A 13 13.64 -29.08 0.48
N LEU A 14 12.90 -28.87 -0.62
CA LEU A 14 12.74 -27.56 -1.23
C LEU A 14 12.10 -26.65 -0.18
N LEU A 15 12.93 -25.96 0.59
CA LEU A 15 12.55 -24.74 1.29
C LEU A 15 12.37 -23.68 0.20
N GLY A 16 11.19 -23.72 -0.46
CA GLY A 16 10.72 -22.58 -1.23
C GLY A 16 10.65 -21.41 -0.26
N LEU A 17 11.53 -20.44 -0.45
CA LEU A 17 11.38 -19.11 0.15
C LEU A 17 10.11 -18.53 -0.48
N SER A 18 8.97 -18.77 0.16
CA SER A 18 7.78 -17.99 -0.09
C SER A 18 8.11 -16.58 0.36
N ILE A 19 8.59 -15.75 -0.56
CA ILE A 19 8.51 -14.30 -0.38
C ILE A 19 7.01 -14.01 -0.49
N THR A 20 6.29 -14.16 0.62
CA THR A 20 4.97 -13.56 0.71
C THR A 20 5.21 -12.06 0.57
N ALA A 21 4.87 -11.51 -0.60
CA ALA A 21 4.60 -10.09 -0.70
C ALA A 21 3.52 -9.80 0.34
N ASN A 22 3.93 -9.20 1.45
CA ASN A 22 3.01 -8.74 2.45
C ASN A 22 2.84 -7.25 2.16
N ALA A 23 1.60 -6.81 2.00
CA ALA A 23 1.30 -5.41 1.81
C ALA A 23 1.94 -4.62 2.95
N GLY A 24 2.85 -3.72 2.59
CA GLY A 24 3.48 -2.80 3.52
C GLY A 24 2.46 -1.80 4.04
N LEU A 25 2.63 -1.36 5.28
CA LEU A 25 1.93 -0.20 5.80
C LEU A 25 2.72 1.04 5.42
N PHE A 26 2.08 2.02 4.80
CA PHE A 26 2.68 3.30 4.45
C PHE A 26 1.99 4.42 5.20
N GLU A 27 2.78 5.37 5.68
CA GLU A 27 2.28 6.64 6.20
C GLU A 27 2.67 7.75 5.24
N PHE A 28 1.73 8.67 4.99
CA PHE A 28 1.96 9.81 4.12
C PHE A 28 1.55 11.13 4.75
N SER A 29 2.10 12.20 4.21
CA SER A 29 1.73 13.57 4.55
C SER A 29 1.88 14.51 3.36
N TYR A 30 1.08 15.58 3.39
CA TYR A 30 1.18 16.72 2.50
C TYR A 30 0.93 18.02 3.28
N LEU A 31 1.85 18.99 3.18
CA LEU A 31 1.71 20.31 3.77
C LEU A 31 1.36 21.36 2.70
N PHE A 32 0.15 21.90 2.75
CA PHE A 32 -0.30 22.97 1.85
C PHE A 32 0.39 24.31 2.16
N GLN A 33 0.44 25.19 1.16
CA GLN A 33 1.07 26.51 1.32
C GLN A 33 0.36 27.42 2.35
N ASP A 34 -0.92 27.18 2.62
CA ASP A 34 -1.70 27.90 3.63
C ASP A 34 -1.43 27.41 5.07
N GLY A 35 -0.57 26.40 5.23
CA GLY A 35 -0.25 25.76 6.51
C GLY A 35 -1.20 24.64 6.91
N SER A 36 -2.25 24.38 6.12
CA SER A 36 -3.09 23.20 6.30
C SER A 36 -2.31 21.93 5.95
N SER A 37 -2.68 20.80 6.56
CA SER A 37 -1.97 19.54 6.37
C SER A 37 -2.92 18.38 6.14
N VAL A 38 -2.49 17.46 5.28
CA VAL A 38 -3.04 16.12 5.15
C VAL A 38 -2.04 15.14 5.72
N THR A 39 -2.52 14.20 6.52
CA THR A 39 -1.77 13.01 6.93
C THR A 39 -2.63 11.79 6.71
N GLY A 40 -2.01 10.62 6.57
CA GLY A 40 -2.78 9.42 6.36
C GLY A 40 -1.93 8.16 6.33
N SER A 41 -2.60 7.05 6.11
CA SER A 41 -1.97 5.75 5.95
C SER A 41 -2.68 4.93 4.88
N LEU A 42 -1.96 4.00 4.27
CA LEU A 42 -2.51 3.01 3.35
C LEU A 42 -1.69 1.73 3.43
N THR A 43 -2.26 0.63 2.95
CA THR A 43 -1.53 -0.60 2.69
C THR A 43 -1.28 -0.76 1.20
N GLY A 44 -0.15 -1.35 0.80
CA GLY A 44 0.12 -1.67 -0.60
C GLY A 44 1.46 -2.36 -0.81
N ASP A 45 1.85 -2.57 -2.06
CA ASP A 45 3.12 -3.21 -2.44
C ASP A 45 4.07 -2.17 -3.05
N ALA A 46 5.23 -1.95 -2.42
CA ALA A 46 6.25 -1.08 -2.99
C ALA A 46 6.84 -1.71 -4.28
N ASN A 47 6.69 -1.01 -5.41
CA ASN A 47 7.27 -1.40 -6.69
C ASN A 47 8.04 -0.22 -7.32
N GLY A 48 9.34 -0.15 -7.02
CA GLY A 48 10.20 0.94 -7.49
C GLY A 48 9.79 2.28 -6.86
N LEU A 49 9.29 3.21 -7.68
CA LEU A 49 8.80 4.52 -7.20
C LEU A 49 7.31 4.49 -6.85
N TYR A 50 6.60 3.40 -7.08
CA TYR A 50 5.16 3.30 -6.92
C TYR A 50 4.78 2.42 -5.73
N ILE A 51 3.56 2.61 -5.27
CA ILE A 51 2.86 1.69 -4.36
C ILE A 51 1.67 1.14 -5.16
N GLU A 52 1.67 -0.16 -5.38
CA GLU A 52 0.63 -0.89 -6.10
C GLU A 52 -0.33 -1.57 -5.12
N ASN A 53 -1.49 -2.04 -5.60
CA ASN A 53 -2.49 -2.74 -4.78
C ASN A 53 -2.86 -1.94 -3.51
N VAL A 54 -3.09 -0.64 -3.69
CA VAL A 54 -3.41 0.30 -2.59
C VAL A 54 -4.75 -0.07 -1.97
N ASP A 55 -4.79 -0.16 -0.64
CA ASP A 55 -5.99 -0.50 0.13
C ASP A 55 -5.93 0.13 1.53
N ASN A 56 -7.00 0.01 2.32
CA ASN A 56 -7.11 0.46 3.72
C ASN A 56 -6.69 1.92 3.92
N VAL A 57 -7.09 2.79 2.98
CA VAL A 57 -6.72 4.20 2.98
C VAL A 57 -7.42 4.95 4.12
N SER A 58 -6.63 5.64 4.93
CA SER A 58 -7.06 6.61 5.94
C SER A 58 -6.47 7.97 5.60
N VAL A 59 -7.29 9.01 5.69
CA VAL A 59 -6.87 10.41 5.48
C VAL A 59 -7.39 11.26 6.61
N GLN A 60 -6.53 12.13 7.14
CA GLN A 60 -6.83 13.17 8.11
C GLN A 60 -6.50 14.53 7.50
N PHE A 61 -7.40 15.50 7.66
CA PHE A 61 -7.20 16.88 7.27
C PHE A 61 -7.13 17.75 8.53
N ASN A 62 -5.98 18.37 8.77
CA ASN A 62 -5.68 19.12 10.00
C ASN A 62 -5.95 18.29 11.27
N GLY A 63 -5.61 17.00 11.24
CA GLY A 63 -5.81 16.06 12.35
C GLY A 63 -7.25 15.56 12.52
N VAL A 64 -8.16 15.91 11.61
CA VAL A 64 -9.54 15.41 11.60
C VAL A 64 -9.70 14.38 10.48
N GLU A 65 -10.09 13.16 10.83
CA GLU A 65 -10.37 12.09 9.87
C GLU A 65 -11.41 12.52 8.83
N LEU A 66 -11.12 12.30 7.55
CA LEU A 66 -12.02 12.63 6.45
C LEU A 66 -13.24 11.71 6.40
N SER A 67 -13.01 10.40 6.55
CA SER A 67 -14.04 9.35 6.50
C SER A 67 -13.47 8.04 7.03
N THR A 68 -14.34 7.18 7.53
CA THR A 68 -14.01 5.81 7.97
C THR A 68 -13.70 4.86 6.81
N GLN A 69 -14.18 5.21 5.61
CA GLN A 69 -13.91 4.46 4.38
C GLN A 69 -13.63 5.44 3.26
N LEU A 70 -12.57 5.18 2.52
CA LEU A 70 -12.15 5.92 1.34
C LEU A 70 -11.89 4.93 0.21
N TRP A 71 -12.37 5.27 -0.98
CA TRP A 71 -12.07 4.58 -2.22
C TRP A 71 -10.91 5.28 -2.91
N ASP A 72 -10.08 4.52 -3.61
CA ASP A 72 -9.06 5.03 -4.51
C ASP A 72 -9.59 5.07 -5.95
N VAL A 73 -9.29 6.15 -6.65
CA VAL A 73 -9.77 6.41 -8.01
C VAL A 73 -8.65 7.08 -8.80
N ALA A 74 -8.44 6.71 -10.05
CA ALA A 74 -7.43 7.35 -10.89
C ALA A 74 -8.03 8.47 -11.75
N PHE A 75 -7.24 9.53 -11.99
CA PHE A 75 -7.57 10.53 -13.00
C PHE A 75 -7.20 10.01 -14.39
N VAL A 76 -8.10 10.20 -15.35
CA VAL A 76 -7.98 9.78 -16.75
C VAL A 76 -8.23 11.00 -17.65
N PRO A 77 -7.17 11.74 -18.03
CA PRO A 77 -7.30 13.05 -18.68
C PRO A 77 -7.97 13.01 -20.06
N SER A 78 -8.09 11.84 -20.69
CA SER A 78 -8.81 11.67 -21.95
C SER A 78 -10.33 11.77 -21.81
N GLY A 79 -10.87 11.86 -20.59
CA GLY A 79 -12.31 11.78 -20.34
C GLY A 79 -12.91 10.45 -20.76
N THR A 80 -12.09 9.41 -20.78
CA THR A 80 -12.50 8.03 -21.04
C THR A 80 -12.76 7.25 -19.75
N GLY A 81 -12.87 7.96 -18.63
CA GLY A 81 -13.25 7.38 -17.35
C GLY A 81 -14.68 6.87 -17.37
N VAL A 82 -15.17 6.44 -16.21
CA VAL A 82 -16.51 5.89 -16.09
C VAL A 82 -17.54 6.99 -16.41
N ASN A 83 -18.55 6.66 -17.23
CA ASN A 83 -19.57 7.60 -17.71
C ASN A 83 -19.04 8.83 -18.48
N GLY A 84 -17.81 8.77 -19.01
CA GLY A 84 -17.16 9.91 -19.67
C GLY A 84 -16.59 10.94 -18.70
N ASP A 85 -16.50 10.60 -17.41
CA ASP A 85 -15.85 11.43 -16.39
C ASP A 85 -14.32 11.42 -16.58
N TRP A 86 -13.64 12.36 -15.92
CA TRP A 86 -12.18 12.42 -15.86
C TRP A 86 -11.60 11.51 -14.78
N TRP A 87 -12.44 10.77 -14.08
CA TRP A 87 -12.04 9.80 -13.07
C TRP A 87 -12.56 8.41 -13.40
N ASP A 88 -11.83 7.40 -12.98
CA ASP A 88 -12.14 6.01 -13.28
C ASP A 88 -11.87 5.13 -12.05
N ASN A 89 -12.94 4.60 -11.45
CA ASN A 89 -12.90 3.68 -10.30
C ASN A 89 -12.72 2.20 -10.70
N ARG A 90 -12.49 1.92 -11.99
CA ARG A 90 -12.16 0.57 -12.48
C ARG A 90 -10.65 0.34 -12.54
N ILE A 91 -9.87 1.38 -12.26
CA ILE A 91 -8.41 1.37 -12.24
C ILE A 91 -7.95 2.04 -10.96
N ASP A 92 -6.90 1.48 -10.38
CA ASP A 92 -6.38 1.94 -9.10
C ASP A 92 -5.70 3.30 -9.24
N GLY A 93 -5.79 4.12 -8.20
CA GLY A 93 -5.03 5.37 -8.11
C GLY A 93 -3.53 5.11 -8.11
N ILE A 94 -2.76 5.95 -8.79
CA ILE A 94 -1.29 5.86 -8.81
C ILE A 94 -0.74 6.64 -7.62
N VAL A 95 -0.23 5.92 -6.62
CA VAL A 95 0.48 6.49 -5.47
C VAL A 95 1.98 6.26 -5.63
N SER A 96 2.78 7.29 -5.36
CA SER A 96 4.24 7.27 -5.56
C SER A 96 5.00 7.96 -4.43
N PHE A 97 6.23 7.50 -4.21
CA PHE A 97 7.23 8.22 -3.40
C PHE A 97 7.64 9.56 -4.02
N ASP A 98 7.43 9.74 -5.33
CA ASP A 98 7.66 11.00 -6.03
C ASP A 98 6.33 11.71 -6.29
N ALA A 99 6.18 12.91 -5.72
CA ALA A 99 4.96 13.72 -5.87
C ALA A 99 4.61 14.03 -7.34
N SER A 100 5.61 14.04 -8.23
CA SER A 100 5.41 14.29 -9.64
C SER A 100 4.80 13.13 -10.42
N LEU A 101 4.69 11.96 -9.80
CA LEU A 101 4.11 10.75 -10.38
C LEU A 101 2.75 10.39 -9.77
N ASN A 102 2.28 11.17 -8.79
CA ASN A 102 0.99 10.92 -8.14
C ASN A 102 -0.17 11.23 -9.08
N ASN A 103 -1.11 10.29 -9.13
CA ASN A 103 -2.38 10.44 -9.81
C ASN A 103 -3.43 9.58 -9.08
N PHE A 104 -4.01 10.13 -8.02
CA PHE A 104 -5.02 9.45 -7.23
C PHE A 104 -6.06 10.43 -6.68
N LEU A 105 -7.24 9.90 -6.37
CA LEU A 105 -8.29 10.51 -5.55
C LEU A 105 -8.70 9.50 -4.49
N PHE A 106 -8.58 9.92 -3.23
CA PHE A 106 -9.17 9.24 -2.09
C PHE A 106 -10.47 9.95 -1.70
N ILE A 107 -11.59 9.26 -1.80
CA ILE A 107 -12.92 9.88 -1.70
C ILE A 107 -13.87 9.00 -0.91
N ASN A 108 -14.85 9.59 -0.23
CA ASN A 108 -15.81 8.88 0.61
C ASN A 108 -17.14 8.53 -0.11
N SER A 109 -17.10 8.37 -1.43
CA SER A 109 -18.18 7.77 -2.22
C SER A 109 -17.58 6.90 -3.34
N ASP A 110 -18.42 6.08 -3.95
CA ASP A 110 -18.05 5.29 -5.14
C ASP A 110 -18.04 6.17 -6.41
N TYR A 111 -17.19 7.19 -6.43
CA TYR A 111 -17.08 8.17 -7.53
C TYR A 111 -16.38 7.56 -8.76
N PRO A 112 -16.81 7.83 -10.01
CA PRO A 112 -17.85 8.76 -10.44
C PRO A 112 -19.25 8.14 -10.58
N THR A 113 -19.48 6.93 -10.04
CA THR A 113 -20.80 6.30 -10.06
C THR A 113 -21.76 6.85 -9.00
N ASP A 114 -21.22 7.39 -7.90
CA ASP A 114 -21.93 8.06 -6.82
C ASP A 114 -21.30 9.43 -6.51
N TYR A 115 -22.08 10.49 -6.73
CA TYR A 115 -21.68 11.89 -6.50
C TYR A 115 -22.00 12.38 -5.07
N ASN A 116 -22.49 11.53 -4.17
CA ASN A 116 -22.79 11.89 -2.78
C ASN A 116 -21.56 11.82 -1.87
N PHE A 117 -20.46 12.47 -2.28
CA PHE A 117 -19.27 12.63 -1.43
C PHE A 117 -19.38 13.85 -0.52
N SER A 118 -18.69 13.78 0.62
CA SER A 118 -18.59 14.87 1.59
C SER A 118 -17.14 15.15 2.02
N ALA A 119 -16.20 14.31 1.58
CA ALA A 119 -14.79 14.47 1.85
C ALA A 119 -13.93 13.77 0.78
N TYR A 120 -12.83 14.41 0.40
CA TYR A 120 -11.84 13.81 -0.48
C TYR A 120 -10.47 14.44 -0.33
N PHE A 121 -9.44 13.72 -0.78
CA PHE A 121 -8.10 14.21 -1.00
C PHE A 121 -7.59 13.65 -2.33
N TYR A 122 -7.06 14.50 -3.20
CA TYR A 122 -6.44 14.05 -4.44
C TYR A 122 -5.10 14.75 -4.68
N MET A 123 -4.26 14.07 -5.45
CA MET A 123 -3.06 14.62 -6.03
C MET A 123 -2.96 14.16 -7.48
N ILE A 124 -2.93 15.11 -8.41
CA ILE A 124 -2.86 14.85 -9.84
C ILE A 124 -1.65 15.57 -10.39
N ASN A 125 -0.72 14.83 -10.97
CA ASN A 125 0.36 15.36 -11.79
C ASN A 125 0.38 14.63 -13.14
N ASP A 126 -0.57 14.98 -14.01
CA ASP A 126 -0.72 14.36 -15.33
C ASP A 126 -1.30 15.33 -16.36
N ASN A 127 -0.83 15.24 -17.60
CA ASN A 127 -1.31 15.98 -18.77
C ASN A 127 -1.56 17.49 -18.55
N GLY A 128 -0.65 18.17 -17.84
CA GLY A 128 -0.73 19.60 -17.53
C GLY A 128 -1.60 19.96 -16.33
N TYR A 129 -2.26 18.98 -15.70
CA TYR A 129 -2.84 19.11 -14.36
C TYR A 129 -1.75 18.86 -13.34
N ASN A 130 -1.66 19.73 -12.34
CA ASN A 130 -0.65 19.67 -11.29
C ASN A 130 -1.24 20.25 -10.01
N ASN A 131 -2.16 19.52 -9.38
CA ASN A 131 -2.93 20.02 -8.26
C ASN A 131 -2.96 19.01 -7.12
N ALA A 132 -2.82 19.49 -5.88
CA ALA A 132 -3.19 18.76 -4.68
C ALA A 132 -4.41 19.48 -4.06
N VAL A 133 -5.45 18.74 -3.70
CA VAL A 133 -6.64 19.32 -3.07
C VAL A 133 -7.16 18.40 -2.00
N VAL A 134 -7.53 18.97 -0.86
CA VAL A 134 -8.29 18.32 0.19
C VAL A 134 -9.55 19.10 0.47
N TYR A 135 -10.63 18.37 0.71
CA TYR A 135 -11.95 18.92 1.00
C TYR A 135 -12.64 18.09 2.07
N ASN A 136 -13.35 18.77 2.97
CA ASN A 136 -14.46 18.22 3.72
C ASN A 136 -15.58 19.27 3.82
N THR A 137 -16.71 18.93 4.42
CA THR A 137 -17.87 19.84 4.54
C THR A 137 -17.59 21.14 5.30
N SER A 138 -16.48 21.22 6.03
CA SER A 138 -16.15 22.38 6.87
C SER A 138 -15.04 23.24 6.28
N ASN A 139 -14.05 22.64 5.61
CA ASN A 139 -12.82 23.28 5.17
C ASN A 139 -12.32 22.69 3.85
N SER A 140 -11.42 23.42 3.19
CA SER A 140 -10.68 22.93 2.03
C SER A 140 -9.31 23.59 1.96
N ALA A 141 -8.34 22.90 1.37
CA ALA A 141 -7.05 23.47 1.00
C ALA A 141 -6.66 22.96 -0.40
N SER A 142 -5.91 23.77 -1.14
CA SER A 142 -5.50 23.43 -2.50
C SER A 142 -4.18 24.10 -2.87
N ASP A 143 -3.31 23.35 -3.53
CA ASP A 143 -2.11 23.87 -4.17
C ASP A 143 -2.19 23.58 -5.68
N GLY A 144 -1.78 24.57 -6.48
CA GLY A 144 -1.61 24.47 -7.92
C GLY A 144 -0.55 25.48 -8.38
N PRO A 145 0.70 25.06 -8.67
CA PRO A 145 1.18 23.67 -8.76
C PRO A 145 1.36 22.96 -7.39
N ILE A 146 1.45 21.63 -7.40
CA ILE A 146 1.85 20.80 -6.24
C ILE A 146 3.24 21.24 -5.74
N ASN A 147 3.38 21.37 -4.43
CA ASN A 147 4.68 21.51 -3.77
C ASN A 147 5.29 20.13 -3.53
N SER A 148 6.15 19.67 -4.44
CA SER A 148 6.75 18.32 -4.35
C SER A 148 7.54 18.08 -3.06
N ASN A 149 8.10 19.13 -2.45
CA ASN A 149 8.85 19.03 -1.19
C ASN A 149 7.94 18.88 0.04
N ALA A 150 6.64 19.12 -0.12
CA ALA A 150 5.66 18.97 0.95
C ALA A 150 5.03 17.57 1.01
N TRP A 151 5.18 16.77 -0.05
CA TRP A 151 4.76 15.38 -0.08
C TRP A 151 5.81 14.48 0.55
N SER A 152 5.35 13.55 1.38
CA SER A 152 6.17 12.46 1.91
C SER A 152 5.31 11.23 2.03
N ILE A 153 5.83 10.08 1.65
CA ILE A 153 5.25 8.77 1.94
C ILE A 153 6.39 7.81 2.26
N ALA A 154 6.23 7.00 3.30
CA ALA A 154 7.26 6.08 3.74
C ALA A 154 6.64 4.79 4.27
N GLU A 155 7.32 3.67 4.02
CA GLU A 155 6.95 2.39 4.60
C GLU A 155 7.24 2.38 6.10
N VAL A 156 6.26 1.95 6.89
CA VAL A 156 6.38 1.73 8.32
C VAL A 156 6.79 0.30 8.55
N SER A 157 8.00 0.10 9.08
CA SER A 157 8.47 -1.23 9.46
C SER A 157 7.61 -1.77 10.62
N VAL A 158 6.73 -2.71 10.33
CA VAL A 158 6.02 -3.46 11.38
C VAL A 158 6.98 -4.54 11.91
N PRO A 159 7.24 -4.64 13.22
CA PRO A 159 8.07 -5.70 13.76
C PRO A 159 7.51 -7.07 13.34
N GLU A 160 8.33 -7.88 12.65
CA GLU A 160 7.89 -9.20 12.22
C GLU A 160 7.37 -10.00 13.42
N PRO A 161 6.15 -10.57 13.35
CA PRO A 161 5.58 -11.31 14.45
C PRO A 161 6.32 -12.64 14.64
N GLY A 162 7.41 -12.63 15.42
CA GLY A 162 8.07 -13.81 15.99
C GLY A 162 8.45 -14.92 15.00
N THR A 163 8.49 -14.66 13.69
CA THR A 163 8.74 -15.64 12.62
C THR A 163 10.07 -16.36 12.84
N LEU A 164 11.08 -15.60 13.30
CA LEU A 164 12.37 -16.14 13.72
C LEU A 164 12.27 -17.05 14.96
N GLY A 165 11.39 -16.73 15.89
CA GLY A 165 11.11 -17.56 17.07
C GLY A 165 10.44 -18.87 16.68
N LEU A 166 9.45 -18.84 15.79
CA LEU A 166 8.78 -20.04 15.27
C LEU A 166 9.72 -20.90 14.42
N LEU A 167 10.56 -20.29 13.59
CA LEU A 167 11.60 -21.00 12.84
C LEU A 167 12.60 -21.68 13.80
N GLY A 168 13.02 -20.96 14.85
CA GLY A 168 13.90 -21.50 15.89
C GLY A 168 13.28 -22.69 16.62
N LEU A 169 12.01 -22.59 17.04
CA LEU A 169 11.29 -23.69 17.68
C LEU A 169 11.06 -24.87 16.73
N GLY A 170 10.76 -24.61 15.46
CA GLY A 170 10.63 -25.63 14.43
C GLY A 170 11.92 -26.43 14.25
N LEU A 171 13.06 -25.75 14.13
CA LEU A 171 14.38 -26.39 14.03
C LEU A 171 14.73 -27.21 15.27
N LEU A 172 14.44 -26.69 16.47
CA LEU A 172 14.63 -27.43 17.72
C LEU A 172 13.76 -28.69 17.77
N GLY A 173 12.50 -28.60 17.31
CA GLY A 173 11.59 -29.75 17.18
C GLY A 173 12.13 -30.83 16.23
N VAL A 174 12.69 -30.45 15.08
CA VAL A 174 13.31 -31.37 14.11
C VAL A 174 14.56 -32.06 14.68
N VAL A 175 15.40 -31.32 15.41
CA VAL A 175 16.59 -31.92 16.05
C VAL A 175 16.18 -32.89 17.16
N ALA A 176 15.17 -32.55 17.96
CA ALA A 176 14.67 -33.41 19.03
C ALA A 176 14.04 -34.70 18.50
N SER A 177 13.30 -34.65 17.38
CA SER A 177 12.69 -35.83 16.77
C SER A 177 13.72 -36.81 16.19
N ARG A 178 14.79 -36.31 15.57
CA ARG A 178 15.90 -37.15 15.08
C ARG A 178 16.61 -37.92 16.20
N ARG A 179 16.74 -37.33 17.40
CA ARG A 179 17.36 -37.99 18.55
C ARG A 179 16.52 -39.14 19.11
N LYS A 180 15.19 -39.10 18.97
CA LYS A 180 14.31 -40.19 19.39
C LYS A 180 14.40 -41.41 18.45
N LEU A 181 14.54 -41.18 17.14
CA LEU A 181 14.63 -42.26 16.15
C LEU A 181 15.92 -43.10 16.26
N ASN A 182 17.03 -42.51 16.73
CA ASN A 182 18.30 -43.23 16.92
C ASN A 182 18.38 -44.02 18.25
N LYS A 183 17.35 -43.97 19.10
CA LYS A 183 17.28 -44.69 20.38
C LYS A 183 16.31 -45.89 20.38
N ALA A 184 15.71 -46.19 19.23
CA ALA A 184 14.92 -47.40 18.98
C ALA A 184 15.73 -48.35 18.07
#